data_AF-D6XXF4-F1
#
_entry.id   AF-D6XXF4-F1
#
_cell.length_a   1.000
_cell.length_b   1.000
_cell.length_c   1.000
_cell.angle_alpha   90.00
_cell.angle_beta   90.00
_cell.angle_gamma   90.00
#
_symmetry.space_group_name_H-M   'P 1'
#
loop_
_entity.id
_entity.type
_entity.pdbx_description
1 polymer ?
#
loop_
_entity_poly.entity_id
_entity_poly.type
_entity_poly.pdbx_seq_one_letter_code
_entity_poly.pdbx_strand_id
1 'polypeptide(L)'
;MMSTAANTNTMTWNLVRMKLASSGYVLWQLMFLQGLGFLFSLNPNAGGGGGMQFMSYSFSSYSGTIVFFFTVIWMMIVTGGLTLKRVQTGVFSFPATRDTEAWSNGIIMLIYSFIGALTAILIQFPLILIHRFVMATDGIVIVEEATLAAYLSGFIGTWLYLLLTGSLAYLIWTLFQQHVFIRIGTVAALAILLFTPVNSVTGSVFLWIAEENVLTVFAVKALLVSVVFYVSGFLLMRRMEVIR
;
A
#
# COMPACT_ATOMS: atom_id res chain seq x y z
N MET A 1 -10.89 -39.75 -2.78
CA MET A 1 -10.18 -38.56 -2.23
C MET A 1 -9.95 -37.43 -3.26
N MET A 2 -10.55 -37.48 -4.47
CA MET A 2 -10.34 -36.46 -5.52
C MET A 2 -11.47 -35.40 -5.65
N SER A 3 -12.52 -35.47 -4.81
CA SER A 3 -13.70 -34.59 -4.92
C SER A 3 -13.62 -33.31 -4.07
N THR A 4 -12.78 -33.27 -3.03
CA THR A 4 -12.67 -32.11 -2.13
C THR A 4 -11.85 -30.97 -2.72
N ALA A 5 -10.84 -31.23 -3.55
CA ALA A 5 -9.98 -30.20 -4.14
C ALA A 5 -10.65 -29.40 -5.28
N ALA A 6 -11.61 -29.99 -6.01
CA ALA A 6 -12.38 -29.27 -7.01
C ALA A 6 -13.35 -28.25 -6.39
N ASN A 7 -13.76 -28.49 -5.13
CA ASN A 7 -14.70 -27.63 -4.40
C ASN A 7 -14.02 -26.46 -3.67
N THR A 8 -12.74 -26.59 -3.30
CA THR A 8 -12.02 -25.50 -2.59
C THR A 8 -11.75 -24.31 -3.48
N ASN A 9 -11.40 -24.52 -4.76
CA ASN A 9 -11.15 -23.44 -5.72
C ASN A 9 -12.42 -22.66 -6.09
N THR A 10 -13.57 -23.35 -6.19
CA THR A 10 -14.85 -22.67 -6.43
C THR A 10 -15.29 -21.89 -5.19
N MET A 11 -15.02 -22.42 -3.99
CA MET A 11 -15.26 -21.73 -2.72
C MET A 11 -14.38 -20.48 -2.53
N THR A 12 -13.07 -20.53 -2.86
CA THR A 12 -12.20 -19.36 -2.77
C THR A 12 -12.68 -18.24 -3.69
N TRP A 13 -13.04 -18.58 -4.94
CA TRP A 13 -13.50 -17.61 -5.91
C TRP A 13 -14.84 -16.98 -5.54
N ASN A 14 -15.78 -17.78 -5.02
CA ASN A 14 -17.04 -17.27 -4.51
C ASN A 14 -16.84 -16.32 -3.32
N LEU A 15 -15.91 -16.65 -2.42
CA LEU A 15 -15.56 -15.80 -1.29
C LEU A 15 -14.91 -14.48 -1.74
N VAL A 16 -14.02 -14.53 -2.73
CA VAL A 16 -13.42 -13.34 -3.35
C VAL A 16 -14.52 -12.45 -3.97
N ARG A 17 -15.45 -13.04 -4.73
CA ARG A 17 -16.58 -12.31 -5.32
C ARG A 17 -17.45 -11.64 -4.27
N MET A 18 -17.76 -12.32 -3.17
CA MET A 18 -18.55 -11.73 -2.08
C MET A 18 -17.84 -10.55 -1.42
N LYS A 19 -16.53 -10.69 -1.15
CA LYS A 19 -15.73 -9.60 -0.57
C LYS A 19 -15.58 -8.42 -1.51
N LEU A 20 -15.47 -8.66 -2.83
CA LEU A 20 -15.49 -7.62 -3.86
C LEU A 20 -16.88 -6.97 -3.99
N ALA A 21 -17.98 -7.73 -3.93
CA ALA A 21 -19.32 -7.16 -3.97
C ALA A 21 -19.58 -6.24 -2.76
N SER A 22 -18.99 -6.55 -1.61
CA SER A 22 -19.04 -5.73 -0.40
C SER A 22 -17.98 -4.61 -0.36
N SER A 23 -17.16 -4.43 -1.40
CA SER A 23 -16.01 -3.51 -1.36
C SER A 23 -16.37 -2.03 -1.48
N GLY A 24 -17.65 -1.68 -1.65
CA GLY A 24 -18.08 -0.29 -1.86
C GLY A 24 -17.55 0.67 -0.79
N TYR A 25 -17.59 0.26 0.49
CA TYR A 25 -17.04 1.05 1.59
C TYR A 25 -15.50 1.18 1.54
N VAL A 26 -14.80 0.11 1.14
CA VAL A 26 -13.33 0.10 1.02
C VAL A 26 -12.85 1.04 -0.08
N LEU A 27 -13.56 1.08 -1.20
CA LEU A 27 -13.27 2.00 -2.31
C LEU A 27 -13.60 3.45 -1.94
N TRP A 28 -14.68 3.68 -1.19
CA TRP A 28 -14.99 5.01 -0.66
C TRP A 28 -13.88 5.54 0.26
N GLN A 29 -13.34 4.66 1.13
CA GLN A 29 -12.18 5.01 1.97
C GLN A 29 -10.94 5.36 1.14
N LEU A 30 -10.70 4.65 0.03
CA LEU A 30 -9.60 4.96 -0.90
C LEU A 30 -9.76 6.36 -1.47
N MET A 31 -10.95 6.65 -2.02
CA MET A 31 -11.26 7.94 -2.62
C MET A 31 -11.11 9.08 -1.60
N PHE A 32 -11.59 8.88 -0.37
CA PHE A 32 -11.49 9.88 0.68
C PHE A 32 -10.03 10.17 1.06
N LEU A 33 -9.23 9.13 1.31
CA LEU A 33 -7.81 9.30 1.67
C LEU A 33 -6.98 9.87 0.52
N GLN A 34 -7.21 9.43 -0.72
CA GLN A 34 -6.56 10.00 -1.89
C GLN A 34 -6.99 11.45 -2.14
N GLY A 35 -8.25 11.80 -1.87
CA GLY A 35 -8.74 13.18 -1.91
C GLY A 35 -8.04 14.09 -0.89
N LEU A 36 -7.83 13.62 0.34
CA LEU A 36 -7.02 14.35 1.33
C LEU A 36 -5.57 14.52 0.85
N GLY A 37 -4.98 13.46 0.32
CA GLY A 37 -3.63 13.52 -0.24
C GLY A 37 -3.52 14.51 -1.39
N PHE A 38 -4.54 14.56 -2.25
CA PHE A 38 -4.62 15.50 -3.35
C PHE A 38 -4.64 16.95 -2.86
N LEU A 39 -5.49 17.26 -1.88
CA LEU A 39 -5.58 18.60 -1.28
C LEU A 39 -4.26 19.03 -0.65
N PHE A 40 -3.57 18.12 0.05
CA PHE A 40 -2.26 18.44 0.65
C PHE A 40 -1.16 18.58 -0.40
N SER A 41 -1.26 17.87 -1.52
CA SER A 41 -0.32 17.97 -2.65
C SER A 41 -0.48 19.26 -3.48
N LEU A 42 -1.48 20.10 -3.18
CA LEU A 42 -1.58 21.46 -3.72
C LEU A 42 -0.55 22.42 -3.10
N ASN A 43 0.08 22.04 -1.99
CA ASN A 43 1.18 22.81 -1.41
C ASN A 43 2.51 22.39 -2.07
N PRO A 44 3.45 23.33 -2.28
CA PRO A 44 4.79 23.00 -2.76
C PRO A 44 5.48 22.02 -1.81
N ASN A 45 6.04 20.93 -2.34
CA ASN A 45 6.82 19.96 -1.56
C ASN A 45 8.23 20.46 -1.27
N ALA A 46 8.79 21.24 -2.19
CA ALA A 46 10.10 21.88 -2.07
C ALA A 46 10.06 23.21 -2.82
N GLY A 47 10.81 24.19 -2.32
CA GLY A 47 10.94 25.48 -2.98
C GLY A 47 12.26 26.13 -2.63
N GLY A 48 12.83 26.84 -3.59
CA GLY A 48 14.08 27.56 -3.44
C GLY A 48 14.07 28.82 -4.28
N GLY A 49 14.84 29.81 -3.87
CA GLY A 49 15.00 31.03 -4.63
C GLY A 49 16.38 31.61 -4.44
N GLY A 50 16.87 32.27 -5.47
CA GLY A 50 18.15 32.96 -5.48
C GLY A 50 18.02 34.26 -6.25
N GLY A 51 18.84 35.24 -5.92
CA GLY A 51 18.82 36.53 -6.61
C GLY A 51 20.20 37.17 -6.68
N MET A 52 20.47 37.81 -7.80
CA MET A 52 21.55 38.78 -7.97
C MET A 52 20.94 40.14 -8.31
N GLN A 53 21.70 41.22 -8.16
CA GLN A 53 21.27 42.63 -8.08
C GLN A 53 20.18 43.12 -9.07
N PHE A 54 19.97 42.44 -10.20
CA PHE A 54 18.93 42.76 -11.21
C PHE A 54 18.01 41.58 -11.60
N MET A 55 18.16 40.40 -11.00
CA MET A 55 17.36 39.21 -11.33
C MET A 55 17.18 38.32 -10.10
N SER A 56 15.93 38.07 -9.72
CA SER A 56 15.55 37.04 -8.75
C SER A 56 14.80 35.91 -9.46
N TYR A 57 15.07 34.68 -9.06
CA TYR A 57 14.32 33.51 -9.48
C TYR A 57 13.83 32.74 -8.26
N SER A 58 12.62 32.22 -8.34
CA SER A 58 12.05 31.28 -7.40
C SER A 58 11.55 30.06 -8.17
N PHE A 59 11.77 28.89 -7.61
CA PHE A 59 11.22 27.64 -8.12
C PHE A 59 10.46 26.93 -7.00
N SER A 60 9.32 26.36 -7.35
CA SER A 60 8.50 25.52 -6.48
C SER A 60 8.25 24.19 -7.18
N SER A 61 8.57 23.10 -6.49
CA SER A 61 8.36 21.74 -6.97
C SER A 61 7.12 21.14 -6.32
N TYR A 62 6.21 20.62 -7.15
CA TYR A 62 4.99 19.95 -6.74
C TYR A 62 5.08 18.47 -7.10
N SER A 63 4.74 17.58 -6.17
CA SER A 63 4.82 16.13 -6.39
C SER A 63 3.60 15.39 -5.87
N GLY A 64 3.23 14.30 -6.54
CA GLY A 64 2.16 13.39 -6.09
C GLY A 64 2.55 12.48 -4.91
N THR A 65 3.72 12.68 -4.29
CA THR A 65 4.27 11.82 -3.23
C THR A 65 3.33 11.72 -2.02
N ILE A 66 2.65 12.81 -1.68
CA ILE A 66 1.71 12.83 -0.55
C ILE A 66 0.49 11.95 -0.86
N VAL A 67 -0.02 11.96 -2.10
CA VAL A 67 -1.13 11.07 -2.49
C VAL A 67 -0.75 9.60 -2.37
N PHE A 68 0.48 9.27 -2.80
CA PHE A 68 1.02 7.92 -2.63
C PHE A 68 1.09 7.52 -1.15
N PHE A 69 1.57 8.41 -0.27
CA PHE A 69 1.63 8.17 1.17
C PHE A 69 0.24 7.87 1.78
N PHE A 70 -0.79 8.65 1.42
CA PHE A 70 -2.18 8.36 1.86
C PHE A 70 -2.70 7.03 1.31
N THR A 71 -2.29 6.64 0.10
CA THR A 71 -2.65 5.34 -0.49
C THR A 71 -1.97 4.19 0.26
N VAL A 72 -0.73 4.36 0.72
CA VAL A 72 -0.04 3.39 1.59
C VAL A 72 -0.78 3.26 2.93
N ILE A 73 -1.18 4.37 3.55
CA ILE A 73 -2.00 4.34 4.78
C ILE A 73 -3.31 3.57 4.56
N TRP A 74 -4.02 3.88 3.48
CA TRP A 74 -5.24 3.16 3.11
C TRP A 74 -4.99 1.64 2.98
N MET A 75 -3.92 1.25 2.29
CA MET A 75 -3.57 -0.15 2.09
C MET A 75 -3.34 -0.88 3.44
N MET A 76 -2.69 -0.21 4.40
CA MET A 76 -2.51 -0.75 5.76
C MET A 76 -3.83 -0.93 6.50
N ILE A 77 -4.77 0.03 6.38
CA ILE A 77 -6.10 -0.02 7.01
C ILE A 77 -6.92 -1.17 6.43
N VAL A 78 -6.99 -1.27 5.11
CA VAL A 78 -7.79 -2.30 4.41
C VAL A 78 -7.26 -3.68 4.71
N THR A 79 -5.94 -3.85 4.68
CA THR A 79 -5.32 -5.14 4.99
C THR A 79 -5.54 -5.54 6.45
N GLY A 80 -5.55 -4.57 7.37
CA GLY A 80 -6.01 -4.81 8.74
C GLY A 80 -7.44 -5.32 8.79
N GLY A 81 -8.37 -4.64 8.12
CA GLY A 81 -9.77 -5.07 8.02
C GLY A 81 -9.96 -6.52 7.55
N LEU A 82 -9.12 -6.99 6.61
CA LEU A 82 -9.15 -8.39 6.13
C LEU A 82 -8.76 -9.42 7.19
N THR A 83 -7.97 -9.01 8.18
CA THR A 83 -7.51 -9.91 9.25
C THR A 83 -8.44 -9.91 10.45
N LEU A 84 -9.21 -8.83 10.71
CA LEU A 84 -9.95 -8.67 11.97
C LEU A 84 -11.02 -9.75 12.20
N LYS A 85 -10.95 -10.45 13.34
CA LYS A 85 -11.93 -11.49 13.74
C LYS A 85 -13.40 -11.09 13.61
N ARG A 86 -13.76 -9.83 13.86
CA ARG A 86 -15.15 -9.32 13.74
C ARG A 86 -15.67 -9.35 12.30
N VAL A 87 -14.79 -9.10 11.33
CA VAL A 87 -15.11 -9.16 9.90
C VAL A 87 -15.18 -10.62 9.44
N GLN A 88 -14.31 -11.49 9.98
CA GLN A 88 -14.37 -12.94 9.75
C GLN A 88 -15.66 -13.56 10.30
N THR A 89 -16.15 -13.06 11.46
CA THR A 89 -17.37 -13.60 12.07
C THR A 89 -18.64 -13.39 11.25
N GLY A 90 -18.71 -12.32 10.46
CA GLY A 90 -19.83 -12.09 9.54
C GLY A 90 -19.80 -13.00 8.31
N VAL A 91 -18.66 -13.64 8.04
CA VAL A 91 -18.43 -14.52 6.89
C VAL A 91 -18.66 -16.00 7.24
N PHE A 92 -18.79 -16.36 8.53
CA PHE A 92 -19.07 -17.75 8.96
C PHE A 92 -20.44 -18.31 8.54
N SER A 93 -21.30 -17.51 7.91
CA SER A 93 -22.47 -18.03 7.19
C SER A 93 -22.08 -18.80 5.92
N PHE A 94 -20.86 -18.58 5.41
CA PHE A 94 -20.27 -19.32 4.30
C PHE A 94 -19.34 -20.41 4.84
N PRO A 95 -19.41 -21.66 4.32
CA PRO A 95 -18.51 -22.73 4.73
C PRO A 95 -17.11 -22.52 4.13
N ALA A 96 -16.35 -21.57 4.70
CA ALA A 96 -14.97 -21.30 4.32
C ALA A 96 -14.00 -21.96 5.31
N THR A 97 -12.99 -22.67 4.79
CA THR A 97 -11.86 -23.15 5.60
C THR A 97 -10.83 -22.04 5.79
N ARG A 98 -9.98 -22.16 6.82
CA ARG A 98 -8.87 -21.22 7.12
C ARG A 98 -7.96 -20.97 5.92
N ASP A 99 -7.68 -22.02 5.17
CA ASP A 99 -6.85 -21.95 3.97
C ASP A 99 -7.58 -21.20 2.86
N THR A 100 -8.86 -21.52 2.62
CA THR A 100 -9.71 -20.80 1.65
C THR A 100 -9.78 -19.30 1.96
N GLU A 101 -9.90 -18.94 3.24
CA GLU A 101 -9.96 -17.55 3.68
C GLU A 101 -8.62 -16.82 3.49
N ALA A 102 -7.51 -17.46 3.84
CA ALA A 102 -6.19 -16.90 3.65
C ALA A 102 -5.91 -16.62 2.18
N TRP A 103 -6.12 -17.60 1.30
CA TRP A 103 -5.96 -17.44 -0.15
C TRP A 103 -6.86 -16.32 -0.70
N SER A 104 -8.11 -16.24 -0.24
CA SER A 104 -9.02 -15.15 -0.61
C SER A 104 -8.48 -13.79 -0.17
N ASN A 105 -7.94 -13.67 1.04
CA ASN A 105 -7.32 -12.44 1.53
C ASN A 105 -6.09 -12.04 0.72
N GLY A 106 -5.25 -13.00 0.32
CA GLY A 106 -4.09 -12.75 -0.54
C GLY A 106 -4.49 -12.22 -1.92
N ILE A 107 -5.49 -12.84 -2.55
CA ILE A 107 -6.02 -12.41 -3.86
C ILE A 107 -6.61 -10.99 -3.76
N ILE A 108 -7.36 -10.70 -2.70
CA ILE A 108 -7.95 -9.37 -2.51
C ILE A 108 -6.88 -8.31 -2.26
N MET A 109 -5.83 -8.63 -1.52
CA MET A 109 -4.69 -7.74 -1.32
C MET A 109 -3.98 -7.42 -2.65
N LEU A 110 -3.82 -8.41 -3.53
CA LEU A 110 -3.31 -8.21 -4.90
C LEU A 110 -4.20 -7.28 -5.72
N ILE A 111 -5.52 -7.46 -5.65
CA ILE A 111 -6.48 -6.61 -6.38
C ILE A 111 -6.47 -5.18 -5.83
N TYR A 112 -6.50 -5.00 -4.51
CA TYR A 112 -6.52 -3.68 -3.89
C TYR A 112 -5.21 -2.91 -4.08
N SER A 113 -4.06 -3.58 -4.02
CA SER A 113 -2.79 -2.94 -4.36
C SER A 113 -2.77 -2.46 -5.82
N PHE A 114 -3.32 -3.25 -6.75
CA PHE A 114 -3.41 -2.87 -8.16
C PHE A 114 -4.34 -1.66 -8.36
N ILE A 115 -5.54 -1.69 -7.78
CA ILE A 115 -6.50 -0.57 -7.85
C ILE A 115 -5.90 0.69 -7.22
N GLY A 116 -5.29 0.58 -6.04
CA GLY A 116 -4.66 1.71 -5.36
C GLY A 116 -3.51 2.32 -6.17
N ALA A 117 -2.69 1.49 -6.81
CA ALA A 117 -1.61 1.98 -7.69
C ALA A 117 -2.15 2.69 -8.93
N LEU A 118 -3.21 2.12 -9.54
CA LEU A 118 -3.84 2.70 -10.72
C LEU A 118 -4.41 4.09 -10.38
N THR A 119 -5.17 4.21 -9.29
CA THR A 119 -5.77 5.48 -8.92
C THR A 119 -4.73 6.50 -8.44
N ALA A 120 -3.68 6.06 -7.72
CA ALA A 120 -2.60 6.94 -7.26
C ALA A 120 -1.79 7.57 -8.40
N ILE A 121 -1.72 6.92 -9.57
CA ILE A 121 -1.11 7.50 -10.77
C ILE A 121 -2.10 8.38 -11.52
N LEU A 122 -3.35 7.92 -11.67
CA LEU A 122 -4.37 8.67 -12.38
C LEU A 122 -4.65 10.04 -11.74
N ILE A 123 -4.54 10.14 -10.41
CA ILE A 123 -4.76 11.40 -9.68
C ILE A 123 -3.62 12.43 -9.85
N GLN A 124 -2.47 12.04 -10.41
CA GLN A 124 -1.39 12.98 -10.73
C GLN A 124 -1.76 13.88 -11.92
N PHE A 125 -2.51 13.37 -12.89
CA PHE A 125 -2.97 14.14 -14.05
C PHE A 125 -3.85 15.36 -13.68
N PRO A 126 -4.93 15.22 -12.88
CA PRO A 126 -5.71 16.38 -12.46
C PRO A 126 -4.88 17.34 -11.59
N LEU A 127 -3.88 16.85 -10.86
CA LEU A 127 -2.99 17.72 -10.07
C LEU A 127 -2.18 18.65 -10.97
N ILE A 128 -1.61 18.11 -12.05
CA ILE A 128 -0.88 18.90 -13.07
C ILE A 128 -1.83 19.91 -13.73
N LEU A 129 -3.06 19.49 -14.08
CA LEU A 129 -4.05 20.37 -14.69
C LEU A 129 -4.43 21.54 -13.77
N ILE A 130 -4.66 21.31 -12.48
CA ILE A 130 -5.00 22.39 -11.54
C ILE A 130 -3.86 23.39 -11.41
N HIS A 131 -2.62 22.93 -11.26
CA HIS A 131 -1.47 23.84 -11.14
C HIS A 131 -1.28 24.66 -12.42
N ARG A 132 -1.45 24.03 -13.59
CA ARG A 132 -1.28 24.70 -14.89
C ARG A 132 -2.39 25.71 -15.20
N PHE A 133 -3.66 25.38 -14.93
CA PHE A 133 -4.81 26.17 -15.40
C PHE A 133 -5.48 27.01 -14.32
N VAL A 134 -5.44 26.59 -13.05
CA VAL A 134 -6.18 27.25 -11.97
C VAL A 134 -5.26 28.13 -11.13
N MET A 135 -4.07 27.64 -10.80
CA MET A 135 -3.13 28.39 -9.96
C MET A 135 -2.31 29.42 -10.71
N ALA A 136 -2.44 29.50 -12.05
CA ALA A 136 -1.92 30.54 -12.94
C ALA A 136 -0.58 31.11 -12.46
N THR A 137 0.41 30.24 -12.26
CA THR A 137 1.73 30.67 -11.84
C THR A 137 2.31 31.49 -12.98
N ASP A 138 2.60 32.78 -12.77
CA ASP A 138 3.16 33.72 -13.76
C ASP A 138 4.58 33.33 -14.27
N GLY A 139 4.99 32.08 -14.07
CA GLY A 139 6.29 31.52 -14.43
C GLY A 139 6.17 30.37 -15.43
N ILE A 140 7.34 29.91 -15.90
CA ILE A 140 7.43 28.76 -16.81
C ILE A 140 7.16 27.48 -16.01
N VAL A 141 6.04 26.81 -16.30
CA VAL A 141 5.75 25.47 -15.77
C VAL A 141 6.50 24.44 -16.61
N ILE A 142 7.56 23.87 -16.05
CA ILE A 142 8.28 22.74 -16.65
C ILE A 142 7.60 21.46 -16.19
N VAL A 143 6.97 20.75 -17.13
CA VAL A 143 6.48 19.39 -16.90
C VAL A 143 7.52 18.45 -17.47
N GLU A 144 8.10 17.57 -16.66
CA GLU A 144 8.95 16.50 -17.19
C GLU A 144 8.14 15.64 -18.15
N GLU A 145 8.57 15.57 -19.41
CA GLU A 145 7.99 14.67 -20.39
C GLU A 145 8.38 13.24 -20.05
N ALA A 146 7.51 12.56 -19.30
CA ALA A 146 7.64 11.14 -19.03
C ALA A 146 7.20 10.33 -20.26
N THR A 147 8.07 9.42 -20.72
CA THR A 147 7.70 8.46 -21.76
C THR A 147 6.64 7.48 -21.24
N LEU A 148 5.90 6.83 -22.14
CA LEU A 148 4.95 5.76 -21.76
C LEU A 148 5.64 4.67 -20.91
N ALA A 149 6.90 4.35 -21.23
CA ALA A 149 7.70 3.41 -20.47
C ALA A 149 7.94 3.88 -19.02
N ALA A 150 8.20 5.18 -18.80
CA ALA A 150 8.37 5.75 -17.48
C ALA A 150 7.07 5.66 -16.64
N TYR A 151 5.91 5.92 -17.24
CA TYR A 151 4.62 5.75 -16.57
C TYR A 151 4.34 4.29 -16.21
N LEU A 152 4.63 3.35 -17.10
CA LEU A 152 4.48 1.93 -16.82
C LEU A 152 5.44 1.46 -15.72
N SER A 153 6.70 1.93 -15.71
CA SER A 153 7.63 1.63 -14.62
C SER A 153 7.18 2.23 -13.29
N GLY A 154 6.64 3.46 -13.29
CA GLY A 154 6.06 4.09 -12.12
C GLY A 154 4.86 3.32 -11.58
N PHE A 155 4.00 2.82 -12.48
CA PHE A 155 2.86 1.97 -12.13
C PHE A 155 3.28 0.66 -11.48
N ILE A 156 4.20 -0.06 -12.11
CA ILE A 156 4.70 -1.33 -11.57
C ILE A 156 5.38 -1.08 -10.22
N GLY A 157 6.20 -0.04 -10.10
CA GLY A 157 6.85 0.35 -8.85
C GLY A 157 5.84 0.63 -7.74
N THR A 158 4.86 1.50 -8.01
CA THR A 158 3.79 1.86 -7.06
C THR A 158 2.99 0.64 -6.62
N TRP A 159 2.63 -0.23 -7.56
CA TRP A 159 1.91 -1.48 -7.28
C TRP A 159 2.70 -2.41 -6.37
N LEU A 160 4.00 -2.62 -6.66
CA LEU A 160 4.87 -3.46 -5.84
C LEU A 160 5.10 -2.88 -4.43
N TYR A 161 5.22 -1.56 -4.30
CA TYR A 161 5.30 -0.91 -2.99
C TYR A 161 4.01 -1.08 -2.18
N LEU A 162 2.83 -0.95 -2.82
CA LEU A 162 1.56 -1.21 -2.15
C LEU A 162 1.39 -2.68 -1.78
N LEU A 163 1.88 -3.60 -2.61
CA LEU A 163 1.88 -5.03 -2.29
C LEU A 163 2.78 -5.33 -1.09
N LEU A 164 3.99 -4.79 -1.06
CA LEU A 164 4.97 -4.98 0.01
C LEU A 164 4.43 -4.40 1.32
N THR A 165 3.94 -3.16 1.30
CA THR A 165 3.34 -2.53 2.49
C THR A 165 2.08 -3.25 2.95
N GLY A 166 1.23 -3.73 2.03
CA GLY A 166 0.09 -4.58 2.33
C GLY A 166 0.51 -5.88 3.03
N SER A 167 1.48 -6.62 2.49
CA SER A 167 1.96 -7.87 3.09
C SER A 167 2.57 -7.68 4.48
N LEU A 168 3.31 -6.60 4.69
CA LEU A 168 3.87 -6.22 5.98
C LEU A 168 2.76 -5.84 6.97
N ALA A 169 1.77 -5.08 6.52
CA ALA A 169 0.60 -4.75 7.32
C ALA A 169 -0.18 -6.02 7.71
N TYR A 170 -0.35 -6.97 6.79
CA TYR A 170 -0.97 -8.26 7.07
C TYR A 170 -0.26 -9.00 8.21
N LEU A 171 1.08 -9.05 8.19
CA LEU A 171 1.88 -9.63 9.27
C LEU A 171 1.70 -8.87 10.60
N ILE A 172 1.75 -7.54 10.58
CA ILE A 172 1.57 -6.72 11.79
C ILE A 172 0.20 -6.93 12.40
N TRP A 173 -0.86 -6.90 11.59
CA TRP A 173 -2.23 -7.06 12.07
C TRP A 173 -2.51 -8.48 12.57
N THR A 174 -1.94 -9.50 11.93
CA THR A 174 -2.03 -10.88 12.43
C THR A 174 -1.30 -11.06 13.77
N LEU A 175 -0.17 -10.39 13.99
CA LEU A 175 0.51 -10.32 15.29
C LEU A 175 -0.32 -9.58 16.34
N PHE A 176 -0.95 -8.46 15.96
CA PHE A 176 -1.77 -7.65 16.86
C PHE A 176 -2.98 -8.42 17.43
N GLN A 177 -3.50 -9.38 16.66
CA GLN A 177 -4.63 -10.22 17.05
C GLN A 177 -4.30 -11.41 17.95
N GLN A 178 -3.02 -11.65 18.21
CA GLN A 178 -2.54 -12.64 19.15
C GLN A 178 -2.80 -12.19 20.61
N HIS A 179 -2.16 -12.87 21.56
CA HIS A 179 -2.22 -12.53 22.97
C HIS A 179 -1.76 -11.09 23.27
N VAL A 180 -2.27 -10.53 24.38
CA VAL A 180 -2.01 -9.15 24.84
C VAL A 180 -0.51 -8.84 24.91
N PHE A 181 0.33 -9.77 25.36
CA PHE A 181 1.78 -9.58 25.41
C PHE A 181 2.42 -9.41 24.03
N ILE A 182 2.00 -10.20 23.03
CA ILE A 182 2.49 -10.08 21.65
C ILE A 182 2.01 -8.75 21.04
N ARG A 183 0.77 -8.35 21.34
CA ARG A 183 0.24 -7.06 20.92
C ARG A 183 1.07 -5.89 21.45
N ILE A 184 1.33 -5.86 22.75
CA ILE A 184 2.15 -4.82 23.39
C ILE A 184 3.57 -4.85 22.81
N GLY A 185 4.16 -6.04 22.65
CA GLY A 185 5.48 -6.21 22.03
C GLY A 185 5.54 -5.70 20.58
N THR A 186 4.48 -5.94 19.79
CA THR A 186 4.40 -5.45 18.40
C THR A 186 4.33 -3.93 18.35
N VAL A 187 3.50 -3.31 19.20
CA VAL A 187 3.42 -1.84 19.29
C VAL A 187 4.73 -1.24 19.78
N ALA A 188 5.36 -1.85 20.79
CA ALA A 188 6.66 -1.41 21.29
C ALA A 188 7.76 -1.53 20.23
N ALA A 189 7.80 -2.63 19.47
CA ALA A 189 8.76 -2.83 18.39
C ALA A 189 8.58 -1.80 17.26
N LEU A 190 7.33 -1.49 16.89
CA LEU A 190 7.04 -0.44 15.91
C LEU A 190 7.42 0.95 16.42
N ALA A 191 7.13 1.26 17.68
CA ALA A 191 7.51 2.53 18.29
C ALA A 191 9.04 2.67 18.32
N ILE A 192 9.77 1.63 18.74
CA ILE A 192 11.23 1.62 18.72
C ILE A 192 11.73 1.84 17.29
N LEU A 193 11.19 1.13 16.30
CA LEU A 193 11.60 1.29 14.90
C LEU A 193 11.37 2.70 14.35
N LEU A 194 10.29 3.37 14.75
CA LEU A 194 9.94 4.71 14.28
C LEU A 194 10.70 5.84 15.01
N PHE A 195 10.98 5.67 16.31
CA PHE A 195 11.60 6.71 17.15
C PHE A 195 13.10 6.50 17.36
N THR A 196 13.65 5.35 16.99
CA THR A 196 15.10 5.15 17.00
C THR A 196 15.69 5.84 15.77
N PRO A 197 16.67 6.75 15.93
CA PRO A 197 17.36 7.34 14.79
C PRO A 197 17.97 6.23 13.95
N VAL A 198 17.82 6.34 12.63
CA VAL A 198 18.21 5.31 11.66
C VAL A 198 19.66 4.91 11.90
N ASN A 199 19.83 3.76 12.55
CA ASN A 199 21.11 3.13 12.77
C ASN A 199 21.61 2.55 11.44
N SER A 200 22.92 2.43 11.27
CA SER A 200 23.54 1.97 10.02
C SER A 200 22.93 0.66 9.50
N VAL A 201 22.52 -0.26 10.38
CA VAL A 201 21.91 -1.54 9.99
C VAL A 201 20.45 -1.40 9.49
N THR A 202 19.58 -0.70 10.21
CA THR A 202 18.16 -0.50 9.82
C THR A 202 18.06 0.40 8.58
N GLY A 203 18.91 1.42 8.48
CA GLY A 203 19.06 2.24 7.29
C GLY A 203 19.48 1.42 6.08
N SER A 204 20.51 0.57 6.22
CA SER A 204 20.99 -0.27 5.12
C SER A 204 19.93 -1.25 4.60
N VAL A 205 19.08 -1.82 5.46
CA VAL A 205 18.00 -2.72 5.01
C VAL A 205 16.94 -1.95 4.24
N PHE A 206 16.55 -0.75 4.70
CA PHE A 206 15.57 0.07 4.00
C PHE A 206 16.11 0.57 2.65
N LEU A 207 17.36 1.05 2.63
CA LEU A 207 18.04 1.49 1.41
C LEU A 207 18.23 0.34 0.42
N TRP A 208 18.52 -0.88 0.89
CA TRP A 208 18.64 -2.06 0.01
C TRP A 208 17.35 -2.42 -0.74
N ILE A 209 16.19 -2.04 -0.18
CA ILE A 209 14.88 -2.21 -0.83
C ILE A 209 14.56 -0.98 -1.71
N ALA A 210 14.88 0.23 -1.26
CA ALA A 210 14.46 1.47 -1.88
C ALA A 210 15.39 1.99 -3.00
N GLU A 211 16.70 1.76 -2.92
CA GLU A 211 17.71 2.32 -3.83
C GLU A 211 18.07 1.40 -5.02
N GLU A 212 17.08 0.73 -5.60
CA GLU A 212 17.31 -0.11 -6.77
C GLU A 212 17.00 0.62 -8.07
N ASN A 213 18.04 0.84 -8.89
CA ASN A 213 17.92 1.51 -10.19
C ASN A 213 17.28 0.61 -11.27
N VAL A 214 17.34 -0.72 -11.10
CA VAL A 214 16.83 -1.67 -12.09
C VAL A 214 15.47 -2.20 -11.67
N LEU A 215 14.42 -1.81 -12.40
CA LEU A 215 13.03 -2.18 -12.11
C LEU A 215 12.82 -3.69 -11.94
N THR A 216 13.46 -4.51 -12.78
CA THR A 216 13.32 -5.97 -12.72
C THR A 216 13.89 -6.55 -11.42
N VAL A 217 15.04 -6.04 -10.97
CA VAL A 217 15.67 -6.48 -9.71
C VAL A 217 14.80 -6.05 -8.53
N PHE A 218 14.33 -4.81 -8.55
CA PHE A 218 13.37 -4.30 -7.56
C PHE A 218 12.09 -5.17 -7.51
N ALA A 219 11.52 -5.53 -8.67
CA ALA A 219 10.32 -6.35 -8.73
C ALA A 219 10.49 -7.73 -8.11
N VAL A 220 11.59 -8.40 -8.40
CA VAL A 220 11.88 -9.71 -7.81
C VAL A 220 12.07 -9.59 -6.30
N LYS A 221 12.85 -8.61 -5.83
CA LYS A 221 13.05 -8.36 -4.39
C LYS A 221 11.73 -8.07 -3.68
N ALA A 222 10.94 -7.14 -4.22
CA ALA A 222 9.66 -6.74 -3.65
C ALA A 222 8.69 -7.92 -3.56
N LEU A 223 8.59 -8.73 -4.61
CA LEU A 223 7.75 -9.93 -4.61
C LEU A 223 8.22 -10.97 -3.59
N LEU A 224 9.52 -11.27 -3.52
CA LEU A 224 10.06 -12.23 -2.55
C LEU A 224 9.79 -11.78 -1.11
N VAL A 225 10.09 -10.53 -0.80
CA VAL A 225 9.83 -9.96 0.54
C VAL A 225 8.33 -9.98 0.85
N SER A 226 7.48 -9.64 -0.12
CA SER A 226 6.03 -9.65 0.06
C SER A 226 5.48 -11.05 0.34
N VAL A 227 5.98 -12.06 -0.38
CA VAL A 227 5.62 -13.46 -0.16
C VAL A 227 6.07 -13.92 1.22
N VAL A 228 7.30 -13.60 1.64
CA VAL A 228 7.82 -13.97 2.96
C VAL A 228 6.95 -13.36 4.08
N PHE A 229 6.59 -12.08 4.01
CA PHE A 229 5.73 -11.46 5.01
C PHE A 229 4.32 -12.03 5.02
N TYR A 230 3.71 -12.22 3.86
CA TYR A 230 2.38 -12.79 3.76
C TYR A 230 2.31 -14.23 4.27
N VAL A 231 3.26 -15.09 3.85
CA VAL A 231 3.33 -16.50 4.31
C VAL A 231 3.59 -16.56 5.81
N SER A 232 4.45 -15.69 6.36
CA SER A 232 4.69 -15.61 7.80
C SER A 232 3.41 -15.27 8.57
N GLY A 233 2.64 -14.28 8.09
CA GLY A 233 1.35 -13.92 8.67
C GLY A 233 0.34 -15.06 8.58
N PHE A 234 0.29 -15.76 7.45
CA PHE A 234 -0.57 -16.93 7.26
C PHE A 234 -0.25 -18.07 8.24
N LEU A 235 1.03 -18.40 8.43
CA LEU A 235 1.45 -19.44 9.38
C LEU A 235 1.09 -19.08 10.83
N LEU A 236 1.22 -17.81 11.20
CA LEU A 236 0.79 -17.31 12.52
C LEU A 236 -0.73 -17.39 12.68
N MET A 237 -1.48 -17.10 11.62
CA MET A 237 -2.93 -17.22 11.61
C MET A 237 -3.37 -18.66 11.87
N ARG A 238 -2.71 -19.68 11.28
CA ARG A 238 -3.04 -21.10 11.51
C ARG A 238 -2.84 -21.54 12.96
N ARG A 239 -1.81 -21.04 13.67
CA ARG A 239 -1.55 -21.43 15.06
C ARG A 239 -2.62 -20.96 16.05
N MET A 240 -3.37 -19.90 15.74
CA MET A 240 -4.45 -19.40 16.58
C MET A 240 -5.68 -20.33 16.66
N GLU A 241 -5.69 -21.47 15.95
CA GLU A 241 -6.78 -22.46 16.01
C GLU A 241 -6.63 -23.48 17.13
N VAL A 242 -5.41 -23.74 17.63
CA VAL A 242 -5.15 -24.82 18.59
C VAL A 242 -5.36 -24.38 20.05
N ILE A 243 -5.44 -23.07 20.30
CA ILE A 243 -5.70 -22.50 21.63
C ILE A 243 -7.17 -22.08 21.68
N ARG A 244 -8.07 -23.06 21.57
CA ARG A 244 -9.48 -22.95 21.95
C ARG A 244 -9.99 -24.30 22.42
#